data_AF-A0AAD3HML2-F1
#
_entry.id   AF-A0AAD3HML2-F1
#
_cell.length_a   1.000
_cell.length_b   1.000
_cell.length_c   1.000
_cell.angle_alpha   90.00
_cell.angle_beta   90.00
_cell.angle_gamma   90.00
#
_symmetry.space_group_name_H-M   'P 1'
#
loop_
_entity.id
_entity.type
_entity.pdbx_description
1 polymer ?
#
loop_
_entity_poly.entity_id
_entity_poly.type
_entity_poly.pdbx_seq_one_letter_code
_entity_poly.pdbx_strand_id
1 'polypeptide(L)'
;SGAVVHLLSETGTQVPVRLNIKTDVEAATAAAAAAVRGMTGAGTLYLVQVTKVPAEEMFVEKRLVLTADFTGRVLAVSAPQSTLFGFPGSELLGSCLADSVDLFADWRERSGEGQMQMLLLALLDKEQEMPGTSWRVRVHAPPSAHEGELPPLPGHVRTAKAKLSCSACLQVELDEDGDGGAIADSSAMGALGDDSNN
;
A
#
# COMPACT_ATOMS: atom_id res chain seq x y z
N SER A 1 4.94 11.20 8.99
CA SER A 1 4.52 11.29 7.58
C SER A 1 3.01 11.32 7.53
N GLY A 2 2.43 12.18 6.71
CA GLY A 2 0.97 12.40 6.63
C GLY A 2 0.29 11.58 5.56
N ALA A 3 -1.04 11.45 5.64
CA ALA A 3 -1.86 10.86 4.58
C ALA A 3 -2.10 11.86 3.43
N VAL A 4 -2.25 11.34 2.21
CA VAL A 4 -2.69 12.15 1.06
C VAL A 4 -4.20 12.29 1.09
N VAL A 5 -4.66 13.53 1.01
CA VAL A 5 -6.08 13.89 0.97
C VAL A 5 -6.34 14.77 -0.24
N HIS A 6 -7.59 14.82 -0.68
CA HIS A 6 -8.02 15.72 -1.74
C HIS A 6 -8.63 16.98 -1.12
N LEU A 7 -8.01 18.15 -1.35
CA LEU A 7 -8.62 19.44 -1.04
C LEU A 7 -9.30 19.99 -2.30
N LEU A 8 -10.37 20.75 -2.12
CA LEU A 8 -11.04 21.44 -3.21
C LEU A 8 -10.37 22.80 -3.41
N SER A 9 -9.96 23.10 -4.65
CA SER A 9 -9.58 24.46 -5.04
C SER A 9 -10.81 25.37 -5.07
N GLU A 10 -10.58 26.68 -5.16
CA GLU A 10 -11.63 27.69 -5.37
C GLU A 10 -12.45 27.44 -6.64
N THR A 11 -11.87 26.74 -7.62
CA THR A 11 -12.53 26.34 -8.88
C THR A 11 -13.33 25.04 -8.75
N GLY A 12 -13.37 24.40 -7.58
CA GLY A 12 -14.02 23.11 -7.35
C GLY A 12 -13.21 21.90 -7.83
N THR A 13 -11.96 22.10 -8.25
CA THR A 13 -11.09 21.01 -8.71
C THR A 13 -10.45 20.31 -7.50
N GLN A 14 -10.40 18.97 -7.51
CA GLN A 14 -9.71 18.20 -6.47
C GLN A 14 -8.20 18.27 -6.65
N VAL A 15 -7.49 18.73 -5.62
CA VAL A 15 -6.03 18.83 -5.57
C VAL A 15 -5.51 17.85 -4.51
N PRO A 16 -4.71 16.83 -4.90
CA PRO A 16 -4.09 15.94 -3.92
C PRO A 16 -3.01 16.69 -3.14
N VAL A 17 -3.09 16.62 -1.82
CA VAL A 17 -2.14 17.24 -0.89
C VAL A 17 -1.79 16.26 0.23
N ARG A 18 -0.57 16.38 0.76
CA ARG A 18 -0.12 15.66 1.95
C ARG A 18 -0.17 16.60 3.14
N LEU A 19 -0.88 16.19 4.20
CA LEU A 19 -1.02 16.98 5.42
C LEU A 19 -0.01 16.52 6.47
N ASN A 20 0.96 17.36 6.82
CA ASN A 20 1.87 17.10 7.92
C ASN A 20 1.46 17.95 9.14
N ILE A 21 0.93 17.28 10.16
CA ILE A 21 0.46 17.94 11.39
C ILE A 21 1.57 17.86 12.42
N LYS A 22 2.13 19.01 12.79
CA LYS A 22 3.09 19.14 13.90
C LYS A 22 2.40 19.83 15.06
N THR A 23 2.47 19.24 16.24
CA THR A 23 2.13 19.92 17.49
C THR A 23 3.37 20.68 17.95
N ASP A 24 3.27 22.00 17.99
CA ASP A 24 4.34 22.84 18.53
C ASP A 24 4.26 22.83 20.05
N VAL A 25 5.15 22.06 20.68
CA VAL A 25 5.20 21.86 22.13
C VAL A 25 5.73 23.12 22.85
N GLU A 26 6.57 23.94 22.18
CA GLU A 26 7.10 25.19 22.75
C GLU A 26 6.03 26.30 22.71
N ALA A 27 5.29 26.42 21.61
CA ALA A 27 4.13 27.32 21.56
C ALA A 27 3.01 26.90 22.53
N ALA A 28 2.79 25.60 22.73
CA ALA A 28 1.81 25.08 23.68
C ALA A 28 2.21 25.33 25.15
N THR A 29 3.50 25.25 25.49
CA THR A 29 4.00 25.59 26.84
C THR A 29 4.01 27.09 27.12
N ALA A 30 4.28 27.93 26.11
CA ALA A 30 4.14 29.38 26.22
C ALA A 30 2.66 29.82 26.38
N ALA A 31 1.74 29.19 25.65
CA ALA A 31 0.30 29.42 25.79
C ALA A 31 -0.24 28.94 27.16
N ALA A 32 0.28 27.81 27.68
CA ALA A 32 -0.03 27.33 29.02
C ALA A 32 0.47 28.28 30.13
N ALA A 33 1.64 28.89 29.96
CA ALA A 33 2.16 29.90 30.89
C ALA A 33 1.33 31.21 30.88
N ALA A 34 0.74 31.58 29.73
CA ALA A 34 -0.18 32.71 29.62
C ALA A 34 -1.57 32.42 30.24
N ALA A 35 -2.04 31.17 30.16
CA ALA A 35 -3.33 30.74 30.72
C ALA A 35 -3.39 30.81 32.27
N VAL A 36 -2.24 30.81 32.96
CA VAL A 36 -2.17 30.99 34.43
C VAL A 36 -2.63 32.40 34.88
N ARG A 37 -2.76 33.38 33.97
CA ARG A 37 -3.25 34.74 34.26
C ARG A 37 -4.76 34.98 34.05
N GLY A 38 -5.57 33.92 33.98
CA GLY A 38 -6.98 34.02 34.35
C GLY A 38 -8.01 34.15 33.22
N MET A 39 -7.71 33.77 31.97
CA MET A 39 -8.76 33.63 30.95
C MET A 39 -8.45 32.52 29.93
N THR A 40 -9.38 31.56 29.89
CA THR A 40 -9.74 30.65 28.78
C THR A 40 -8.67 29.72 28.21
N GLY A 41 -8.76 28.43 28.59
CA GLY A 41 -8.46 27.25 27.77
C GLY A 41 -7.05 27.14 27.18
N ALA A 42 -6.22 26.27 27.76
CA ALA A 42 -4.97 25.83 27.15
C ALA A 42 -5.25 25.09 25.81
N GLY A 43 -5.35 25.85 24.72
CA GLY A 43 -5.54 25.32 23.39
C GLY A 43 -4.23 24.75 22.85
N THR A 44 -4.24 23.48 22.43
CA THR A 44 -3.13 22.91 21.66
C THR A 44 -3.07 23.57 20.29
N LEU A 45 -1.94 24.20 19.97
CA LEU A 45 -1.72 24.80 18.67
C LEU A 45 -1.19 23.73 17.70
N TYR A 46 -1.94 23.48 16.63
CA TYR A 46 -1.57 22.53 15.59
C TYR A 46 -1.05 23.29 14.37
N LEU A 47 0.19 23.01 13.96
CA LEU A 47 0.77 23.53 12.73
C LEU A 47 0.54 22.51 11.62
N VAL A 48 -0.36 22.83 10.70
CA VAL A 48 -0.70 21.97 9.55
C VAL A 48 0.07 22.46 8.33
N GLN A 49 1.11 21.72 7.94
CA GLN A 49 1.83 21.95 6.70
C GLN A 49 1.13 21.18 5.58
N VAL A 50 0.66 21.90 4.56
CA VAL A 50 0.01 21.34 3.38
C VAL A 50 0.99 21.34 2.21
N THR A 51 1.35 20.17 1.71
CA THR A 51 2.24 20.04 0.55
C THR A 51 1.47 19.45 -0.62
N LYS A 52 1.52 20.10 -1.79
CA LYS A 52 0.91 19.54 -3.01
C LYS A 52 1.64 18.25 -3.40
N VAL A 53 0.89 17.22 -3.73
CA VAL A 53 1.42 15.91 -4.13
C VAL A 53 1.34 15.81 -5.65
N PRO A 54 2.44 15.43 -6.34
CA PRO A 54 2.38 15.19 -7.78
C PRO A 54 1.49 13.98 -8.09
N ALA A 55 0.95 13.93 -9.31
CA ALA A 55 0.03 12.86 -9.70
C ALA A 55 0.67 11.47 -9.58
N GLU A 56 1.97 11.36 -9.90
CA GLU A 56 2.74 10.11 -9.80
C GLU A 56 2.71 9.51 -8.38
N GLU A 57 2.98 10.32 -7.34
CA GLU A 57 2.95 9.86 -5.95
C GLU A 57 1.55 9.41 -5.51
N MET A 58 0.49 10.03 -6.03
CA MET A 58 -0.89 9.63 -5.72
C MET A 58 -1.21 8.23 -6.26
N PHE A 59 -0.66 7.86 -7.43
CA PHE A 59 -0.85 6.52 -7.98
C PHE A 59 -0.08 5.46 -7.20
N VAL A 60 1.12 5.80 -6.71
CA VAL A 60 1.91 4.91 -5.86
C VAL A 60 1.17 4.57 -4.57
N GLU A 61 0.52 5.52 -3.91
CA GLU A 61 -0.26 5.25 -2.68
C GLU A 61 -1.52 4.41 -2.92
N LYS A 62 -2.06 4.44 -4.15
CA LYS A 62 -3.25 3.67 -4.56
C LYS A 62 -2.89 2.34 -5.25
N ARG A 63 -1.61 1.96 -5.26
CA ARG A 63 -1.10 0.72 -5.86
C ARG A 63 -0.41 -0.12 -4.79
N LEU A 64 -0.70 -1.42 -4.79
CA LEU A 64 0.07 -2.39 -4.02
C LEU A 64 0.74 -3.33 -5.02
N VAL A 65 2.07 -3.47 -4.94
CA VAL A 65 2.83 -4.37 -5.80
C VAL A 65 3.16 -5.62 -5.00
N LEU A 66 2.83 -6.77 -5.56
CA LEU A 66 3.10 -8.09 -4.98
C LEU A 66 4.09 -8.81 -5.89
N THR A 67 5.17 -9.30 -5.31
CA THR A 67 6.06 -10.26 -5.98
C THR A 67 5.63 -11.65 -5.52
N ALA A 68 5.31 -12.53 -6.46
CA ALA A 68 4.91 -13.90 -6.17
C ALA A 68 5.72 -14.88 -7.02
N ASP A 69 5.91 -16.10 -6.52
CA ASP A 69 6.46 -17.17 -7.34
C ASP A 69 5.42 -17.76 -8.31
N PHE A 70 5.86 -18.65 -9.20
CA PHE A 70 4.97 -19.34 -10.13
C PHE A 70 3.94 -20.27 -9.45
N THR A 71 4.11 -20.60 -8.17
CA THR A 71 3.08 -21.31 -7.40
C THR A 71 1.96 -20.38 -6.92
N GLY A 72 2.10 -19.07 -7.18
CA GLY A 72 1.21 -18.03 -6.72
C GLY A 72 1.41 -17.68 -5.25
N ARG A 73 2.54 -18.03 -4.64
CA ARG A 73 2.87 -17.65 -3.26
C ARG A 73 3.51 -16.27 -3.24
N VAL A 74 2.97 -15.37 -2.43
CA VAL A 74 3.49 -14.00 -2.28
C VAL A 74 4.81 -14.03 -1.50
N LEU A 75 5.86 -13.51 -2.11
CA LEU A 75 7.21 -13.42 -1.57
C LEU A 75 7.52 -12.02 -1.01
N ALA A 76 7.04 -10.96 -1.68
CA ALA A 76 7.28 -9.58 -1.27
C ALA A 76 6.06 -8.69 -1.52
N VAL A 77 5.98 -7.59 -0.76
CA VAL A 77 4.92 -6.58 -0.83
C VAL A 77 5.56 -5.20 -0.74
N SER A 78 5.28 -4.31 -1.69
CA SER A 78 5.93 -2.98 -1.75
C SER A 78 5.62 -2.07 -0.56
N ALA A 79 4.41 -2.16 0.01
CA ALA A 79 3.98 -1.36 1.14
C ALA A 79 3.30 -2.23 2.21
N PRO A 80 4.06 -2.95 3.07
CA PRO A 80 3.51 -3.89 4.04
C PRO A 80 2.55 -3.25 5.06
N GLN A 81 2.71 -1.96 5.35
CA GLN A 81 1.86 -1.22 6.28
C GLN A 81 0.64 -0.57 5.61
N SER A 82 0.50 -0.70 4.28
CA SER A 82 -0.64 -0.15 3.56
C SER A 82 -1.92 -0.89 3.93
N THR A 83 -3.00 -0.15 4.13
CA THR A 83 -4.35 -0.68 4.44
C THR A 83 -5.32 -0.48 3.28
N LEU A 84 -4.80 -0.36 2.06
CA LEU A 84 -5.56 -0.04 0.83
C LEU A 84 -6.79 -0.93 0.63
N PHE A 85 -6.72 -2.20 1.03
CA PHE A 85 -7.81 -3.19 0.88
C PHE A 85 -8.57 -3.48 2.18
N GLY A 86 -8.40 -2.65 3.21
CA GLY A 86 -9.04 -2.83 4.51
C GLY A 86 -8.30 -3.79 5.47
N PHE A 87 -7.11 -4.24 5.09
CA PHE A 87 -6.20 -5.04 5.92
C PHE A 87 -4.74 -4.66 5.58
N PRO A 88 -3.79 -4.85 6.51
CA PRO A 88 -2.36 -4.59 6.27
C PRO A 88 -1.80 -5.45 5.13
N GLY A 89 -1.08 -4.85 4.19
CA GLY A 89 -0.42 -5.56 3.10
C GLY A 89 0.54 -6.67 3.57
N SER A 90 1.11 -6.55 4.78
CA SER A 90 1.94 -7.58 5.41
C SER A 90 1.23 -8.91 5.59
N GLU A 91 -0.10 -8.94 5.71
CA GLU A 91 -0.86 -10.18 5.86
C GLU A 91 -0.84 -11.04 4.59
N LEU A 92 -0.53 -10.45 3.43
CA LEU A 92 -0.40 -11.18 2.17
C LEU A 92 0.89 -12.00 2.09
N LEU A 93 1.93 -11.65 2.86
CA LEU A 93 3.23 -12.30 2.78
C LEU A 93 3.12 -13.79 3.12
N GLY A 94 3.62 -14.63 2.22
CA GLY A 94 3.54 -16.08 2.34
C GLY A 94 2.15 -16.68 2.07
N SER A 95 1.11 -15.88 1.83
CA SER A 95 -0.20 -16.39 1.41
C SER A 95 -0.19 -16.77 -0.08
N CYS A 96 -1.14 -17.58 -0.53
CA CYS A 96 -1.35 -17.81 -1.95
C CYS A 96 -2.29 -16.74 -2.53
N LEU A 97 -2.04 -16.30 -3.76
CA LEU A 97 -2.87 -15.31 -4.47
C LEU A 97 -4.34 -15.72 -4.52
N ALA A 98 -4.64 -17.01 -4.69
CA ALA A 98 -6.00 -17.53 -4.69
C ALA A 98 -6.72 -17.46 -3.35
N ASP A 99 -6.04 -17.15 -2.26
CA ASP A 99 -6.69 -16.93 -0.96
C ASP A 99 -7.19 -15.49 -0.81
N SER A 100 -6.61 -14.57 -1.59
CA SER A 100 -6.85 -13.13 -1.46
C SER A 100 -7.45 -12.50 -2.72
N VAL A 101 -7.38 -13.15 -3.88
CA VAL A 101 -7.82 -12.59 -5.17
C VAL A 101 -8.74 -13.57 -5.89
N ASP A 102 -9.97 -13.14 -6.17
CA ASP A 102 -11.04 -13.97 -6.73
C ASP A 102 -10.69 -14.65 -8.06
N LEU A 103 -10.03 -13.93 -8.99
CA LEU A 103 -9.59 -14.49 -10.28
C LEU A 103 -8.80 -15.80 -10.12
N PHE A 104 -7.90 -15.84 -9.13
CA PHE A 104 -7.07 -17.00 -8.85
C PHE A 104 -7.84 -18.07 -8.07
N ALA A 105 -8.77 -17.67 -7.19
CA ALA A 105 -9.65 -18.57 -6.47
C ALA A 105 -10.57 -19.35 -7.44
N ASP A 106 -11.25 -18.64 -8.34
CA ASP A 106 -12.14 -19.19 -9.35
C ASP A 106 -11.39 -20.16 -10.28
N TRP A 107 -10.16 -19.81 -10.65
CA TRP A 107 -9.31 -20.69 -11.44
C TRP A 107 -8.91 -21.95 -10.67
N ARG A 108 -8.50 -21.81 -9.41
CA ARG A 108 -8.14 -22.93 -8.53
C ARG A 108 -9.33 -23.89 -8.35
N GLU A 109 -10.54 -23.37 -8.17
CA GLU A 109 -11.75 -24.19 -8.03
C GLU A 109 -12.05 -25.01 -9.30
N ARG A 110 -11.88 -24.40 -10.47
CA ARG A 110 -12.18 -25.03 -11.77
C ARG A 110 -11.11 -26.00 -12.26
N SER A 111 -9.84 -25.64 -12.09
CA SER A 111 -8.70 -26.31 -12.73
C SER A 111 -7.82 -27.10 -11.74
N GLY A 112 -8.04 -26.92 -10.44
CA GLY A 112 -7.21 -27.48 -9.38
C GLY A 112 -5.98 -26.62 -9.05
N GLU A 113 -5.36 -26.92 -7.90
CA GLU A 113 -4.23 -26.17 -7.35
C GLU A 113 -2.97 -26.22 -8.24
N GLY A 114 -2.72 -27.35 -8.89
CA GLY A 114 -1.54 -27.55 -9.74
C GLY A 114 -1.53 -26.73 -11.03
N GLN A 115 -2.63 -26.06 -11.38
CA GLN A 115 -2.76 -25.29 -12.62
C GLN A 115 -2.56 -23.77 -12.42
N MET A 116 -2.10 -23.34 -11.24
CA MET A 116 -1.82 -21.92 -10.96
C MET A 116 -0.77 -21.34 -11.92
N GLN A 117 0.27 -22.12 -12.21
CA GLN A 117 1.35 -21.75 -13.12
C GLN A 117 0.82 -21.40 -14.52
N MET A 118 -0.14 -22.18 -15.02
CA MET A 118 -0.74 -21.96 -16.34
C MET A 118 -1.55 -20.65 -16.40
N LEU A 119 -2.24 -20.29 -15.32
CA LEU A 119 -2.94 -19.00 -15.25
C LEU A 119 -1.96 -17.83 -15.25
N LEU A 120 -0.91 -17.90 -14.42
CA LEU A 120 0.11 -16.85 -14.37
C LEU A 120 0.80 -16.66 -15.73
N LEU A 121 1.17 -17.77 -16.39
CA LEU A 121 1.72 -17.73 -17.74
C LEU A 121 0.74 -17.14 -18.76
N ALA A 122 -0.55 -17.48 -18.69
CA ALA A 122 -1.56 -16.91 -19.58
C ALA A 122 -1.76 -15.39 -19.36
N LEU A 123 -1.69 -14.93 -18.10
CA LEU A 123 -1.75 -13.49 -17.79
C LEU A 123 -0.50 -12.76 -18.32
N LEU A 124 0.68 -13.36 -18.18
CA LEU A 124 1.94 -12.82 -18.71
C LEU A 124 1.94 -12.77 -20.24
N ASP A 125 1.49 -13.83 -20.92
CA ASP A 125 1.35 -13.88 -22.38
C ASP A 125 0.42 -12.76 -22.87
N LYS A 126 -0.68 -12.51 -22.15
CA LYS A 126 -1.58 -11.40 -22.44
C LYS A 126 -0.98 -10.02 -22.22
N GLU A 127 -0.16 -9.84 -21.20
CA GLU A 127 0.57 -8.57 -21.02
C GLU A 127 1.62 -8.36 -22.13
N GLN A 128 2.32 -9.42 -22.56
CA GLN A 128 3.28 -9.32 -23.66
C GLN A 128 2.61 -9.01 -25.01
N GLU A 129 1.42 -9.58 -25.26
CA GLU A 129 0.62 -9.28 -26.45
C GLU A 129 0.10 -7.83 -26.44
N MET A 130 -0.31 -7.33 -25.28
CA MET A 130 -0.90 -6.01 -25.10
C MET A 130 -0.42 -5.36 -23.80
N PRO A 131 0.71 -4.61 -23.81
CA PRO A 131 1.24 -3.96 -22.63
C PRO A 131 0.25 -2.99 -21.98
N GLY A 132 0.15 -3.04 -20.65
CA GLY A 132 -0.83 -2.28 -19.87
C GLY A 132 -2.20 -2.97 -19.76
N THR A 133 -2.29 -4.26 -20.06
CA THR A 133 -3.52 -5.03 -19.86
C THR A 133 -3.79 -5.16 -18.37
N SER A 134 -5.04 -4.91 -17.98
CA SER A 134 -5.45 -5.06 -16.59
C SER A 134 -6.80 -5.77 -16.47
N TRP A 135 -6.96 -6.48 -15.36
CA TRP A 135 -8.14 -7.27 -15.04
C TRP A 135 -8.83 -6.72 -13.80
N ARG A 136 -10.16 -6.64 -13.83
CA ARG A 136 -10.93 -6.31 -12.63
C ARG A 136 -11.04 -7.53 -11.75
N VAL A 137 -10.60 -7.39 -10.51
CA VAL A 137 -10.60 -8.47 -9.51
C VAL A 137 -11.21 -7.98 -8.20
N ARG A 138 -11.64 -8.91 -7.37
CA ARG A 138 -11.98 -8.66 -5.97
C ARG A 138 -10.84 -9.15 -5.08
N VAL A 139 -10.45 -8.28 -4.17
CA VAL A 139 -9.44 -8.55 -3.16
C VAL A 139 -10.14 -8.77 -1.82
N HIS A 140 -9.75 -9.83 -1.14
CA HIS A 140 -10.23 -10.24 0.17
C HIS A 140 -9.05 -10.33 1.13
N ALA A 141 -9.31 -10.16 2.41
CA ALA A 141 -8.31 -10.45 3.42
C ALA A 141 -7.92 -11.94 3.37
N PRO A 142 -6.62 -12.27 3.39
CA PRO A 142 -6.18 -13.66 3.46
C PRO A 142 -6.72 -14.31 4.73
N PRO A 143 -6.90 -15.64 4.76
CA PRO A 143 -7.24 -16.35 5.98
C PRO A 143 -6.13 -16.10 7.00
N SER A 144 -6.39 -15.24 7.97
CA SER A 144 -5.40 -14.85 8.97
C SER A 144 -4.94 -16.10 9.72
N ALA A 145 -3.62 -16.32 9.79
CA ALA A 145 -3.05 -17.45 10.53
C ALA A 145 -3.46 -17.43 12.03
N HIS A 146 -3.92 -16.27 12.53
CA HIS A 146 -4.26 -16.05 13.94
C HIS A 146 -5.76 -16.21 14.29
N GLU A 147 -6.68 -16.36 13.33
CA GLU A 147 -8.11 -16.57 13.67
C GLU A 147 -8.45 -18.03 14.10
N GLY A 148 -7.47 -18.92 14.08
CA GLY A 148 -7.64 -20.36 14.28
C GLY A 148 -7.26 -20.95 15.64
N GLU A 149 -6.54 -20.26 16.53
CA GLU A 149 -5.93 -20.95 17.69
C GLU A 149 -6.83 -21.14 18.91
N LEU A 150 -7.97 -20.45 19.00
CA LEU A 150 -8.89 -20.66 20.11
C LEU A 150 -10.10 -21.51 19.67
N PRO A 151 -10.25 -22.74 20.21
CA PRO A 151 -11.42 -23.56 19.94
C PRO A 151 -12.69 -22.77 20.32
N PRO A 152 -13.76 -22.86 19.51
CA PRO A 152 -14.99 -22.13 19.80
C PRO A 152 -15.51 -22.54 21.18
N LEU A 153 -15.70 -21.55 22.06
CA LEU A 153 -16.34 -21.80 23.35
C LEU A 153 -17.78 -22.30 23.10
N PRO A 154 -18.21 -23.38 23.79
CA PRO A 154 -19.55 -23.91 23.63
C PRO A 154 -20.58 -22.83 23.96
N GLY A 155 -21.49 -22.56 23.03
CA GLY A 155 -22.54 -21.54 23.14
C GLY A 155 -22.24 -20.20 22.47
N HIS A 156 -21.03 -19.98 21.95
CA HIS A 156 -20.73 -18.76 21.19
C HIS A 156 -20.96 -18.97 19.69
N VAL A 157 -22.07 -18.45 19.18
CA VAL A 157 -22.30 -18.37 17.73
C VAL A 157 -21.34 -17.32 17.18
N ARG A 158 -20.24 -17.76 16.54
CA ARG A 158 -19.37 -16.84 15.80
C ARG A 158 -20.20 -16.20 14.70
N THR A 159 -20.63 -14.96 14.89
CA THR A 159 -21.13 -14.14 13.79
C THR A 159 -19.94 -13.96 12.85
N ALA A 160 -19.90 -14.72 11.76
CA ALA A 160 -18.90 -14.56 10.74
C ALA A 160 -18.93 -13.10 10.30
N LYS A 161 -17.88 -12.33 10.63
CA LYS A 161 -17.74 -10.99 10.08
C LYS A 161 -17.77 -11.14 8.57
N ALA A 162 -18.67 -10.42 7.91
CA ALA A 162 -18.74 -10.43 6.47
C ALA A 162 -17.35 -10.09 5.92
N LYS A 163 -16.80 -10.97 5.07
CA LYS A 163 -15.52 -10.71 4.41
C LYS A 163 -15.66 -9.43 3.62
N LEU A 164 -14.99 -8.36 4.04
CA LEU A 164 -14.93 -7.13 3.28
C LEU A 164 -14.19 -7.45 1.99
N SER A 165 -14.85 -7.25 0.85
CA SER A 165 -14.26 -7.39 -0.47
C SER A 165 -14.05 -6.01 -1.09
N CYS A 166 -12.84 -5.73 -1.57
CA CYS A 166 -12.53 -4.50 -2.29
C CYS A 166 -12.36 -4.82 -3.79
N SER A 167 -12.86 -3.97 -4.68
CA SER A 167 -12.61 -4.11 -6.12
C SER A 167 -11.27 -3.45 -6.47
N ALA A 168 -10.45 -4.12 -7.28
CA ALA A 168 -9.16 -3.63 -7.73
C ALA A 168 -8.94 -3.92 -9.23
N CYS A 169 -7.92 -3.28 -9.80
CA CYS A 169 -7.36 -3.67 -11.10
C CYS A 169 -6.05 -4.42 -10.86
N LEU A 170 -5.95 -5.63 -11.38
CA LEU A 170 -4.74 -6.43 -11.41
C LEU A 170 -4.00 -6.17 -12.73
N GLN A 171 -2.70 -5.93 -12.64
CA GLN A 171 -1.78 -5.96 -13.77
C GLN A 171 -0.64 -6.91 -13.38
N VAL A 172 -0.12 -7.66 -14.33
CA VAL A 172 0.93 -8.67 -14.10
C VAL A 172 2.10 -8.32 -15.00
N GLU A 173 3.30 -8.27 -14.43
CA GLU A 173 4.55 -7.97 -15.13
C GLU A 173 5.57 -9.04 -14.72
N LEU A 174 6.49 -9.38 -15.62
CA LEU A 174 7.61 -10.26 -15.30
C LEU A 174 8.73 -9.40 -14.69
N ASP A 175 9.17 -9.76 -13.50
CA ASP A 175 10.34 -9.12 -12.87
C ASP A 175 11.62 -9.71 -13.49
N GLU A 176 12.21 -8.98 -14.44
CA GLU A 176 13.40 -9.41 -15.18
C GLU A 176 14.69 -9.29 -14.35
N ASP A 177 14.65 -8.57 -13.22
CA ASP A 177 15.81 -8.19 -12.40
C ASP A 177 16.16 -9.22 -11.29
N GLY A 178 15.71 -10.47 -11.42
CA GLY A 178 15.99 -11.56 -10.47
C GLY A 178 17.46 -11.98 -10.34
N ASP A 179 18.39 -11.28 -10.99
CA ASP A 179 19.84 -11.50 -10.88
C ASP A 179 20.49 -10.45 -9.96
N GLY A 180 20.38 -10.63 -8.65
CA GLY A 180 21.39 -10.16 -7.69
C GLY A 180 21.66 -8.65 -7.57
N GLY A 181 20.66 -7.78 -7.74
CA GLY A 181 20.80 -6.33 -7.55
C GLY A 181 20.85 -5.88 -6.09
N ALA A 182 22.05 -5.87 -5.51
CA ALA A 182 22.35 -5.19 -4.26
C ALA A 182 21.83 -3.74 -4.25
N ILE A 183 21.38 -3.31 -3.07
CA ILE A 183 21.12 -1.91 -2.72
C ILE A 183 22.41 -1.12 -2.97
N ALA A 184 22.56 -0.53 -4.16
CA ALA A 184 23.61 0.43 -4.46
C ALA A 184 22.99 1.82 -4.35
N ASP A 185 23.15 2.37 -3.15
CA ASP A 185 23.06 3.79 -2.82
C ASP A 185 23.85 4.60 -3.86
N SER A 186 23.16 5.20 -4.83
CA SER A 186 23.74 6.12 -5.81
C SER A 186 23.82 7.53 -5.21
N SER A 187 24.52 7.62 -4.08
CA SER A 187 24.87 8.86 -3.40
C SER A 187 26.39 8.95 -3.21
N ALA A 188 27.21 8.88 -4.26
CA ALA A 188 28.55 9.50 -4.27
C ALA A 188 29.25 9.36 -5.64
N MET A 189 30.10 10.35 -5.93
CA MET A 189 31.05 10.48 -7.05
C MET A 189 30.50 11.18 -8.30
N GLY A 190 31.00 12.35 -8.71
CA GLY A 190 32.08 13.14 -8.16
C GLY A 190 32.15 14.48 -8.89
N ALA A 191 32.24 15.55 -8.10
CA ALA A 191 32.71 16.84 -8.56
C ALA A 191 34.25 16.79 -8.61
N LEU A 192 34.79 16.74 -9.83
CA LEU A 192 36.19 17.04 -10.22
C LEU A 192 36.02 17.56 -11.65
N GLY A 193 36.04 18.87 -11.93
CA GLY A 193 37.18 19.75 -11.69
C GLY A 193 38.20 19.51 -12.79
N ASP A 194 38.10 20.24 -13.90
CA ASP A 194 39.25 20.49 -14.77
C ASP A 194 39.18 21.91 -15.35
N ASP A 195 39.86 22.81 -14.63
CA ASP A 195 40.43 24.04 -15.15
C ASP A 195 41.68 23.68 -15.97
N SER A 196 41.70 23.97 -17.28
CA SER A 196 42.91 24.19 -18.10
C SER A 196 42.47 24.61 -19.52
N ASN A 197 42.45 25.89 -19.88
CA ASN A 197 43.59 26.68 -20.38
C ASN A 197 44.23 26.13 -21.67
N ASN A 198 43.75 26.57 -22.84
CA ASN A 198 44.52 27.28 -23.88
C ASN A 198 43.63 27.72 -25.05
#